data_AF-A0A493TQ37-F1
#
_entry.id   AF-A0A493TQ37-F1
#
_cell.length_a   1.000
_cell.length_b   1.000
_cell.length_c   1.000
_cell.angle_alpha   90.00
_cell.angle_beta   90.00
_cell.angle_gamma   90.00
#
_symmetry.space_group_name_H-M   'P 1'
#
loop_
_entity.id
_entity.type
_entity.pdbx_description
1 polymer ?
#
loop_
_entity_poly.entity_id
_entity_poly.type
_entity_poly.pdbx_seq_one_letter_code
_entity_poly.pdbx_strand_id
1 'polypeptide(L)'
;DPGLERRLCSSMSCLLSAPSVICLSLQCGHNAYSHEVMGVLGELAQAMENLPSWAAPQPVKKNLLTMRDEAYIYPEPLGVVLVIGAWNYPFMLVVQPLIGAIAAGNAVVVKPSEVSEHTSQLLADLLPQYLDEVTLASNSVSFSFLWDSSISGVSCC
;
A
#
# COMPACT_ATOMS: atom_id res chain seq x y z
N ASP A 1 10.86 9.27 3.03
CA ASP A 1 10.43 10.50 2.34
C ASP A 1 9.30 11.16 3.13
N PRO A 2 9.48 12.38 3.68
CA PRO A 2 8.46 13.13 4.42
C PRO A 2 7.20 13.47 3.60
N GLY A 3 7.28 13.39 2.27
CA GLY A 3 6.14 13.51 1.36
C GLY A 3 5.27 12.26 1.36
N LEU A 4 5.89 11.08 1.23
CA LEU A 4 5.22 9.78 1.28
C LEU A 4 4.51 9.53 2.62
N GLU A 5 5.16 9.86 3.74
CA GLU A 5 4.57 9.72 5.08
C GLU A 5 3.31 10.57 5.25
N ARG A 6 3.33 11.83 4.75
CA ARG A 6 2.15 12.69 4.75
C ARG A 6 1.05 12.21 3.81
N ARG A 7 1.40 11.65 2.65
CA ARG A 7 0.44 11.05 1.70
C ARG A 7 -0.22 9.81 2.29
N LEU A 8 0.55 8.86 2.81
CA LEU A 8 0.04 7.68 3.52
C LEU A 8 -0.87 8.06 4.69
N CYS A 9 -0.43 9.00 5.53
CA CYS A 9 -1.16 9.47 6.68
C CYS A 9 -2.48 10.17 6.30
N SER A 10 -2.47 11.06 5.29
CA SER A 10 -3.68 11.74 4.82
C SER A 10 -4.65 10.78 4.11
N SER A 11 -4.15 9.97 3.19
CA SER A 11 -4.97 9.11 2.32
C SER A 11 -5.54 7.91 3.06
N MET A 12 -4.73 7.20 3.84
CA MET A 12 -5.19 6.00 4.54
C MET A 12 -5.90 6.31 5.85
N SER A 13 -5.54 7.41 6.54
CA SER A 13 -6.38 7.89 7.66
C SER A 13 -7.75 8.32 7.14
N CYS A 14 -7.87 9.00 6.00
CA CYS A 14 -9.18 9.33 5.41
C CYS A 14 -9.97 8.10 4.92
N LEU A 15 -9.30 7.10 4.36
CA LEU A 15 -9.93 5.84 3.94
C LEU A 15 -10.48 5.05 5.14
N LEU A 16 -9.86 5.19 6.32
CA LEU A 16 -10.22 4.48 7.55
C LEU A 16 -11.00 5.32 8.58
N SER A 17 -10.98 6.65 8.48
CA SER A 17 -11.77 7.60 9.29
C SER A 17 -13.21 7.72 8.82
N ALA A 18 -13.61 6.92 7.83
CA ALA A 18 -14.99 6.70 7.46
C ALA A 18 -15.47 5.34 8.03
N PRO A 19 -15.53 5.15 9.36
CA PRO A 19 -16.08 3.93 9.94
C PRO A 19 -17.55 3.77 9.54
N SER A 20 -18.24 4.87 9.23
CA SER A 20 -19.54 4.83 8.57
C SER A 20 -19.48 4.30 7.14
N VAL A 21 -18.46 4.59 6.32
CA VAL A 21 -18.41 4.10 4.93
C VAL A 21 -17.99 2.64 4.87
N ILE A 22 -16.94 2.20 5.58
CA ILE A 22 -16.50 0.79 5.57
C ILE A 22 -17.56 -0.13 6.21
N CYS A 23 -18.18 0.29 7.31
CA CYS A 23 -19.21 -0.50 7.99
C CYS A 23 -20.55 -0.51 7.23
N LEU A 24 -20.90 0.59 6.53
CA LEU A 24 -22.12 0.69 5.72
C LEU A 24 -21.96 0.06 4.33
N SER A 25 -20.74 -0.04 3.79
CA SER A 25 -20.50 -0.62 2.45
C SER A 25 -20.15 -2.11 2.46
N LEU A 26 -19.67 -2.67 3.58
CA LEU A 26 -19.48 -4.13 3.71
C LEU A 26 -20.72 -4.88 4.25
N GLN A 27 -21.78 -4.18 4.67
CA GLN A 27 -22.98 -4.79 5.28
C GLN A 27 -22.61 -5.80 6.39
N CYS A 28 -21.48 -5.59 7.07
CA CYS A 28 -20.78 -6.69 7.70
C CYS A 28 -21.07 -6.76 9.20
N GLY A 29 -21.49 -7.94 9.67
CA GLY A 29 -21.66 -8.20 11.11
C GLY A 29 -20.35 -8.03 11.88
N HIS A 30 -20.44 -7.97 13.22
CA HIS A 30 -19.32 -7.79 14.14
C HIS A 30 -18.07 -8.63 13.80
N ASN A 31 -18.26 -9.85 13.30
CA ASN A 31 -17.17 -10.77 12.95
C ASN A 31 -16.24 -10.27 11.84
N ALA A 32 -16.77 -9.64 10.79
CA ALA A 32 -15.93 -9.18 9.67
C ALA A 32 -15.08 -7.96 10.08
N TYR A 33 -15.64 -7.07 10.90
CA TYR A 33 -14.89 -5.94 11.46
C TYR A 33 -13.69 -6.43 12.28
N SER A 34 -13.91 -7.41 13.17
CA SER A 34 -12.85 -7.98 14.01
C SER A 34 -11.77 -8.72 13.23
N HIS A 35 -12.13 -9.46 12.18
CA HIS A 35 -11.18 -10.31 11.46
C HIS A 35 -10.53 -9.65 10.24
N GLU A 36 -11.21 -8.72 9.57
CA GLU A 36 -10.67 -8.08 8.36
C GLU A 36 -10.22 -6.64 8.57
N VAL A 37 -10.95 -5.85 9.36
CA VAL A 37 -10.69 -4.40 9.47
C VAL A 37 -9.72 -4.09 10.61
N MET A 38 -9.89 -4.72 11.77
CA MET A 38 -9.06 -4.45 12.94
C MET A 38 -7.57 -4.75 12.70
N GLY A 39 -7.26 -5.84 11.99
CA GLY A 39 -5.87 -6.18 11.63
C GLY A 39 -5.25 -5.12 10.72
N VAL A 40 -5.97 -4.68 9.69
CA VAL A 40 -5.53 -3.66 8.74
C VAL A 40 -5.26 -2.31 9.43
N LEU A 41 -6.14 -1.91 10.36
CA LEU A 41 -5.96 -0.68 11.15
C LEU A 41 -4.69 -0.74 12.01
N GLY A 42 -4.43 -1.89 12.65
CA GLY A 42 -3.24 -2.11 13.44
C GLY A 42 -1.96 -2.01 12.61
N GLU A 43 -1.94 -2.62 11.44
CA GLU A 43 -0.80 -2.54 10.53
C GLU A 43 -0.58 -1.14 9.97
N LEU A 44 -1.66 -0.40 9.64
CA LEU A 44 -1.50 0.98 9.22
C LEU A 44 -0.85 1.81 10.34
N ALA A 45 -1.33 1.69 11.56
CA ALA A 45 -0.78 2.44 12.70
C ALA A 45 0.70 2.10 12.90
N GLN A 46 1.05 0.81 12.83
CA GLN A 46 2.43 0.37 12.94
C GLN A 46 3.30 0.87 11.78
N ALA A 47 2.81 0.82 10.54
CA ALA A 47 3.51 1.32 9.37
C ALA A 47 3.77 2.81 9.50
N MET A 48 2.77 3.60 9.91
CA MET A 48 2.92 5.04 10.12
C MET A 48 3.94 5.39 11.21
N GLU A 49 3.93 4.69 12.34
CA GLU A 49 4.87 4.95 13.44
C GLU A 49 6.31 4.57 13.07
N ASN A 50 6.50 3.47 12.33
CA ASN A 50 7.82 2.92 12.03
C ASN A 50 8.40 3.36 10.67
N LEU A 51 7.60 3.96 9.78
CA LEU A 51 8.04 4.39 8.45
C LEU A 51 9.32 5.23 8.45
N PRO A 52 9.49 6.23 9.35
CA PRO A 52 10.70 7.04 9.38
C PRO A 52 11.94 6.23 9.74
N SER A 53 11.77 5.22 10.59
CA SER A 53 12.85 4.31 10.99
C SER A 53 13.21 3.35 9.85
N TRP A 54 12.22 2.81 9.15
CA TRP A 54 12.43 1.90 8.03
C TRP A 54 13.07 2.58 6.82
N ALA A 55 12.76 3.85 6.58
CA ALA A 55 13.36 4.62 5.48
C ALA A 55 14.77 5.15 5.80
N ALA A 56 15.23 5.06 7.05
CA ALA A 56 16.54 5.60 7.45
C ALA A 56 17.69 4.66 7.06
N PRO A 57 18.86 5.19 6.62
CA PRO A 57 20.04 4.37 6.33
C PRO A 57 20.49 3.57 7.55
N GLN A 58 20.71 2.26 7.37
CA GLN A 58 21.11 1.35 8.45
C GLN A 58 22.62 1.10 8.40
N PRO A 59 23.39 1.51 9.42
CA PRO A 59 24.84 1.29 9.43
C PRO A 59 25.16 -0.20 9.60
N VAL A 60 26.10 -0.72 8.83
CA VAL A 60 26.51 -2.12 8.91
C VAL A 60 27.80 -2.31 9.69
N LYS A 61 27.96 -3.49 10.30
CA LYS A 61 29.19 -3.85 11.01
C LYS A 61 30.37 -3.89 10.02
N LYS A 62 31.39 -3.10 10.31
CA LYS A 62 32.61 -2.99 9.49
C LYS A 62 33.61 -4.10 9.85
N ASN A 63 34.41 -4.52 8.87
CA ASN A 63 35.54 -5.43 9.06
C ASN A 63 36.86 -4.63 9.10
N LEU A 64 37.96 -5.27 9.52
CA LEU A 64 39.28 -4.65 9.60
C LEU A 64 39.72 -3.95 8.29
N LEU A 65 39.32 -4.52 7.15
CA LEU A 65 39.61 -3.98 5.82
C LEU A 65 38.76 -2.76 5.45
N THR A 66 37.56 -2.63 6.01
CA THR A 66 36.59 -1.56 5.70
C THR A 66 36.39 -0.58 6.85
N MET A 67 37.27 -0.58 7.86
CA MET A 67 37.10 0.27 9.07
C MET A 67 37.14 1.77 8.76
N ARG A 68 37.84 2.17 7.70
CA ARG A 68 37.93 3.58 7.25
C ARG A 68 36.79 3.99 6.31
N ASP A 69 36.01 3.05 5.82
CA ASP A 69 34.94 3.31 4.87
C ASP A 69 33.61 3.54 5.60
N GLU A 70 32.70 4.32 5.00
CA GLU A 70 31.31 4.42 5.45
C GLU A 70 30.49 3.34 4.75
N ALA A 71 29.87 2.46 5.54
CA ALA A 71 29.07 1.35 5.02
C ALA A 71 27.68 1.41 5.65
N TYR A 72 26.67 1.54 4.79
CA TYR A 72 25.27 1.63 5.15
C TYR A 72 24.42 0.85 4.15
N ILE A 73 23.26 0.37 4.61
CA ILE A 73 22.21 -0.19 3.76
C ILE A 73 21.15 0.89 3.59
N TYR A 74 20.88 1.25 2.34
CA TYR A 74 19.82 2.18 1.98
C TYR A 74 18.67 1.42 1.31
N PRO A 75 17.45 1.49 1.86
CA PRO A 75 16.29 0.86 1.23
C PRO A 75 15.76 1.72 0.09
N GLU A 76 15.65 1.14 -1.10
CA GLU A 76 15.11 1.79 -2.29
C GLU A 76 13.86 1.05 -2.80
N PRO A 77 12.89 1.75 -3.39
CA PRO A 77 11.72 1.12 -3.98
C PRO A 77 12.12 0.23 -5.16
N LEU A 78 11.41 -0.89 -5.32
CA LEU A 78 11.61 -1.83 -6.43
C LEU A 78 10.98 -1.33 -7.73
N GLY A 79 9.95 -0.47 -7.64
CA GLY A 79 9.21 0.06 -8.78
C GLY A 79 7.73 -0.28 -8.68
N VAL A 80 7.28 -1.27 -9.47
CA VAL A 80 5.86 -1.67 -9.54
C VAL A 80 5.63 -3.02 -8.89
N VAL A 81 4.69 -3.10 -7.95
CA VAL A 81 4.31 -4.31 -7.21
C VAL A 81 2.91 -4.75 -7.59
N LEU A 82 2.71 -6.04 -7.87
CA LEU A 82 1.40 -6.62 -8.11
C LEU A 82 0.89 -7.33 -6.84
N VAL A 83 -0.25 -6.90 -6.32
CA VAL A 83 -0.97 -7.51 -5.19
C VAL A 83 -2.14 -8.32 -5.72
N ILE A 84 -2.13 -9.63 -5.46
CA ILE A 84 -3.21 -10.55 -5.86
C ILE A 84 -3.99 -10.96 -4.62
N GLY A 85 -5.26 -10.54 -4.53
CA GLY A 85 -6.14 -10.85 -3.41
C GLY A 85 -6.77 -12.24 -3.53
N ALA A 86 -6.88 -12.96 -2.41
CA ALA A 86 -7.67 -14.19 -2.32
C ALA A 86 -9.13 -13.91 -1.91
N TRP A 87 -9.97 -14.95 -1.89
CA TRP A 87 -11.44 -14.84 -1.71
C TRP A 87 -11.92 -14.97 -0.26
N ASN A 88 -11.09 -15.48 0.65
CA ASN A 88 -11.51 -15.82 2.02
C ASN A 88 -11.53 -14.62 2.97
N TYR A 89 -10.62 -13.66 2.78
CA TYR A 89 -10.61 -12.36 3.48
C TYR A 89 -10.25 -11.27 2.46
N PRO A 90 -11.18 -11.00 1.51
CA PRO A 90 -10.88 -10.25 0.29
C PRO A 90 -10.47 -8.79 0.56
N PHE A 91 -10.85 -8.21 1.71
CA PHE A 91 -10.40 -6.88 2.08
C PHE A 91 -9.01 -6.91 2.72
N MET A 92 -8.84 -7.71 3.78
CA MET A 92 -7.57 -7.79 4.51
C MET A 92 -6.41 -8.21 3.60
N LEU A 93 -6.58 -9.29 2.83
CA LEU A 93 -5.49 -9.85 2.01
C LEU A 93 -5.07 -8.95 0.83
N VAL A 94 -5.87 -7.94 0.50
CA VAL A 94 -5.51 -6.94 -0.50
C VAL A 94 -4.90 -5.71 0.17
N VAL A 95 -5.56 -5.17 1.19
CA VAL A 95 -5.16 -3.90 1.80
C VAL A 95 -3.87 -4.07 2.61
N GLN A 96 -3.71 -5.17 3.34
CA GLN A 96 -2.55 -5.46 4.16
C GLN A 96 -1.22 -5.41 3.36
N PRO A 97 -1.04 -6.17 2.27
CA PRO A 97 0.16 -6.04 1.42
C PRO A 97 0.25 -4.71 0.67
N LEU A 98 -0.88 -4.06 0.38
CA LEU A 98 -0.90 -2.72 -0.21
C LEU A 98 -0.26 -1.69 0.73
N ILE A 99 -0.52 -1.74 2.04
CA ILE A 99 0.11 -0.86 3.04
C ILE A 99 1.63 -0.98 2.95
N GLY A 100 2.15 -2.21 2.99
CA GLY A 100 3.59 -2.48 2.95
C GLY A 100 4.23 -2.02 1.64
N ALA A 101 3.57 -2.25 0.50
CA ALA A 101 4.08 -1.86 -0.79
C ALA A 101 4.16 -0.33 -0.96
N ILE A 102 3.15 0.41 -0.50
CA ILE A 102 3.14 1.88 -0.51
C ILE A 102 4.13 2.43 0.54
N ALA A 103 4.22 1.82 1.72
CA ALA A 103 5.21 2.18 2.74
C ALA A 103 6.65 2.08 2.21
N ALA A 104 6.92 1.08 1.38
CA ALA A 104 8.20 0.94 0.70
C ALA A 104 8.39 1.88 -0.51
N GLY A 105 7.39 2.71 -0.85
CA GLY A 105 7.45 3.68 -1.94
C GLY A 105 7.28 3.08 -3.34
N ASN A 106 6.60 1.93 -3.46
CA ASN A 106 6.32 1.31 -4.75
C ASN A 106 4.97 1.76 -5.32
N ALA A 107 4.87 1.82 -6.64
CA ALA A 107 3.59 1.86 -7.32
C ALA A 107 2.93 0.48 -7.21
N VAL A 108 1.62 0.42 -7.00
CA VAL A 108 0.93 -0.85 -6.73
C VAL A 108 -0.18 -1.11 -7.72
N VAL A 109 -0.17 -2.31 -8.30
CA VAL A 109 -1.27 -2.84 -9.09
C VAL A 109 -2.03 -3.84 -8.24
N VAL A 110 -3.34 -3.66 -8.09
CA VAL A 110 -4.19 -4.53 -7.28
C VAL A 110 -5.09 -5.34 -8.18
N LYS A 111 -5.03 -6.67 -8.05
CA LYS A 111 -5.94 -7.62 -8.69
C LYS A 111 -6.74 -8.35 -7.60
N PRO A 112 -7.97 -7.92 -7.30
CA PRO A 112 -8.82 -8.60 -6.32
C PRO A 112 -9.38 -9.91 -6.89
N SER A 113 -9.92 -10.75 -6.01
CA SER A 113 -10.48 -12.06 -6.39
C SER A 113 -11.82 -11.93 -7.11
N GLU A 114 -11.98 -12.56 -8.28
CA GLU A 114 -13.25 -12.64 -9.00
C GLU A 114 -14.38 -13.32 -8.22
N VAL A 115 -14.05 -14.16 -7.23
CA VAL A 115 -15.03 -14.87 -6.41
C VAL A 115 -15.74 -13.92 -5.43
N SER A 116 -15.10 -12.82 -5.07
CA SER A 116 -15.60 -11.83 -4.10
C SER A 116 -15.97 -10.54 -4.82
N GLU A 117 -17.01 -10.61 -5.68
CA GLU A 117 -17.40 -9.52 -6.59
C GLU A 117 -17.75 -8.22 -5.86
N HIS A 118 -18.52 -8.28 -4.77
CA HIS A 118 -18.93 -7.09 -4.01
C HIS A 118 -17.75 -6.35 -3.40
N THR A 119 -16.81 -7.07 -2.77
CA THR A 119 -15.61 -6.46 -2.19
C THR A 119 -14.68 -5.93 -3.27
N SER A 120 -14.60 -6.62 -4.41
CA SER A 120 -13.78 -6.18 -5.55
C SER A 120 -14.29 -4.86 -6.15
N GLN A 121 -15.61 -4.72 -6.31
CA GLN A 121 -16.23 -3.47 -6.77
C GLN A 121 -16.02 -2.33 -5.77
N LEU A 122 -16.23 -2.61 -4.48
CA LEU A 122 -16.00 -1.64 -3.41
C LEU A 122 -14.55 -1.14 -3.38
N LEU A 123 -13.58 -2.04 -3.51
CA LEU A 123 -12.17 -1.66 -3.60
C LEU A 123 -11.89 -0.86 -4.88
N ALA A 124 -12.54 -1.22 -5.99
CA ALA A 124 -12.42 -0.50 -7.25
C ALA A 124 -12.92 0.94 -7.17
N ASP A 125 -13.98 1.18 -6.42
CA ASP A 125 -14.58 2.50 -6.24
C ASP A 125 -13.81 3.33 -5.20
N LEU A 126 -13.35 2.72 -4.11
CA LEU A 126 -12.71 3.44 -3.00
C LEU A 126 -11.25 3.78 -3.26
N LEU A 127 -10.44 2.85 -3.77
CA LEU A 127 -8.99 3.08 -3.86
C LEU A 127 -8.61 4.32 -4.68
N PRO A 128 -9.22 4.61 -5.86
CA PRO A 128 -8.91 5.81 -6.64
C PRO A 128 -9.31 7.13 -5.96
N GLN A 129 -10.22 7.11 -5.00
CA GLN A 129 -10.65 8.33 -4.29
C GLN A 129 -9.63 8.80 -3.25
N TYR A 130 -8.78 7.88 -2.77
CA TYR A 130 -7.86 8.15 -1.67
C TYR A 130 -6.39 7.97 -2.07
N LEU A 131 -6.07 7.13 -3.05
CA LEU A 131 -4.69 6.79 -3.43
C LEU A 131 -4.41 7.10 -4.90
N ASP A 132 -3.43 7.98 -5.14
CA ASP A 132 -3.05 8.42 -6.48
C ASP A 132 -2.18 7.38 -7.24
N GLU A 133 -1.39 6.56 -6.52
CA GLU A 133 -0.38 5.64 -7.10
C GLU A 133 -0.83 4.17 -7.14
N VAL A 134 -2.14 3.92 -6.98
CA VAL A 134 -2.71 2.57 -6.99
C VAL A 134 -3.55 2.35 -8.24
N THR A 135 -3.11 1.42 -9.09
CA THR A 135 -3.85 1.03 -10.28
C THR A 135 -4.60 -0.28 -10.03
N LEU A 136 -5.86 -0.34 -10.42
CA LEU A 136 -6.69 -1.55 -10.27
C LEU A 136 -6.77 -2.32 -11.58
N ALA A 137 -6.36 -3.58 -11.54
CA ALA A 137 -6.53 -4.53 -12.64
C ALA A 137 -7.86 -5.27 -12.44
N SER A 138 -8.96 -4.76 -13.01
CA SER A 138 -10.27 -5.42 -12.92
C SER A 138 -10.47 -6.44 -14.05
N ASN A 139 -11.32 -7.43 -13.79
CA ASN A 139 -11.49 -8.69 -14.54
C ASN A 139 -12.00 -8.58 -16.00
N SER A 140 -12.10 -7.37 -16.56
CA SER A 140 -12.38 -7.13 -17.99
C SER A 140 -11.69 -5.90 -18.56
N VAL A 141 -10.84 -5.20 -17.78
CA VAL A 141 -10.12 -4.05 -18.29
C VAL A 141 -8.87 -4.59 -18.96
N SER A 142 -8.87 -4.49 -20.29
CA SER A 142 -7.68 -4.64 -21.12
C SER A 142 -6.49 -4.05 -20.38
N PHE A 143 -5.35 -4.74 -20.50
CA PHE A 143 -4.02 -4.26 -20.13
C PHE A 143 -3.67 -3.02 -20.97
N SER A 144 -4.49 -1.98 -20.93
CA SER A 144 -4.24 -0.66 -21.46
C SER A 144 -3.34 -0.01 -20.44
N PHE A 145 -2.10 -0.48 -20.45
CA PHE A 145 -0.91 0.36 -20.47
C PHE A 145 -1.29 1.86 -20.45
N LEU A 146 -1.50 2.41 -19.26
CA LEU A 146 -1.21 3.81 -19.01
C LEU A 146 0.29 3.90 -18.76
N TRP A 147 1.06 3.52 -19.79
CA TRP A 147 2.26 4.26 -20.11
C TRP A 147 1.78 5.55 -20.77
N ASP A 148 1.14 6.42 -20.00
CA ASP A 148 1.16 7.81 -20.39
C ASP A 148 2.60 8.26 -20.19
N SER A 149 3.21 8.74 -21.25
CA SER A 149 4.61 9.18 -21.30
C SER A 149 4.87 10.45 -20.47
N SER A 150 3.98 10.77 -19.53
CA SER A 150 4.01 11.89 -18.62
C SER A 150 4.75 11.60 -17.30
N ILE A 151 5.15 10.34 -17.02
CA ILE A 151 6.18 10.01 -16.00
C ILE A 151 7.61 10.23 -16.57
N SER A 152 7.77 11.18 -17.50
CA SER A 152 9.08 11.78 -17.82
C SER A 152 9.47 12.90 -16.85
N GLY A 153 8.89 12.90 -15.64
CA GLY A 153 9.11 13.89 -14.59
C GLY A 153 10.06 13.43 -13.48
N VAL A 154 10.86 12.38 -13.70
CA VAL A 154 12.02 12.08 -12.84
C VAL A 154 13.05 13.19 -13.07
N SER A 155 12.83 14.35 -12.45
CA SER A 155 13.90 15.30 -12.20
C SER A 155 14.75 14.67 -11.10
N CYS A 156 15.89 14.09 -11.49
CA CYS A 156 17.03 14.02 -10.60
C CYS A 156 17.27 15.44 -10.06
N CYS A 157 17.03 15.60 -8.76
CA CYS A 157 17.64 16.64 -7.96
C CYS A 157 18.52 15.94 -6.93
#